data_AF-A0AB36I3H8-F1
#
_entry.id   AF-A0AB36I3H8-F1
#
_cell.length_a   1.000
_cell.length_b   1.000
_cell.length_c   1.000
_cell.angle_alpha   90.00
_cell.angle_beta   90.00
_cell.angle_gamma   90.00
#
_symmetry.space_group_name_H-M   'P 1'
#
loop_
_entity.id
_entity.type
_entity.pdbx_description
1 polymer ?
#
loop_
_entity_poly.entity_id
_entity_poly.type
_entity_poly.pdbx_seq_one_letter_code
_entity_poly.pdbx_strand_id
1 'polypeptide(L)'
;MNTELILTKVAVLAPEVRITEAYKHYLERPVIEGFTVTYAKDELIVESESTSFVHRKNDQIIEMSTFEEKISELRSLAKKKKCKLKGINNSIKQARENYSEYFDEVINSRELFAKLVDGWYKYQIHDGYSEDVYYNQHLEVLEFRLQKMHYMNTWLMRYRGFMWTLDEAIKELSDDTHHYTMMSVHF
;
A
#
# COMPACT_ATOMS: atom_id res chain seq x y z
N MET A 1 -25.69 -7.29 6.48
CA MET A 1 -26.02 -6.30 7.52
C MET A 1 -25.42 -4.98 7.06
N ASN A 2 -26.27 -4.05 6.64
CA ASN A 2 -25.87 -2.70 6.21
C ASN A 2 -25.46 -1.90 7.43
N THR A 3 -24.24 -1.36 7.42
CA THR A 3 -23.82 -0.36 8.39
C THR A 3 -23.61 0.95 7.63
N GLU A 4 -24.72 1.62 7.32
CA GLU A 4 -24.71 3.06 7.03
C GLU A 4 -24.44 3.78 8.35
N LEU A 5 -23.19 4.19 8.56
CA LEU A 5 -22.82 5.07 9.66
C LEU A 5 -23.12 6.51 9.22
N ILE A 6 -24.28 6.98 9.69
CA ILE A 6 -24.76 8.36 9.53
C ILE A 6 -23.75 9.31 10.19
N LEU A 7 -23.11 10.12 9.34
CA LEU A 7 -22.26 11.24 9.67
C LEU A 7 -23.01 12.24 10.57
N THR A 8 -22.63 12.34 11.84
CA THR A 8 -23.03 13.44 12.71
C THR A 8 -21.78 14.13 13.24
N LYS A 9 -21.69 15.42 12.90
CA LYS A 9 -20.65 16.41 13.24
C LYS A 9 -19.99 16.21 14.62
N VAL A 10 -18.67 16.05 14.62
CA VAL A 10 -17.74 16.84 15.45
C VAL A 10 -16.44 16.97 14.68
N ALA A 11 -16.10 18.17 14.19
CA ALA A 11 -14.73 18.49 13.82
C ALA A 11 -13.92 18.56 15.12
N VAL A 12 -13.46 17.41 15.60
CA VAL A 12 -12.51 17.36 16.72
C VAL A 12 -11.18 17.76 16.12
N LEU A 13 -10.76 19.01 16.38
CA LEU A 13 -9.40 19.47 16.13
C LEU A 13 -8.43 18.40 16.61
N ALA A 14 -7.59 17.89 15.70
CA ALA A 14 -6.54 16.99 16.10
C ALA A 14 -5.64 17.70 17.13
N PRO A 15 -5.35 17.08 18.28
CA PRO A 15 -4.71 17.73 19.43
C PRO A 15 -3.26 18.19 19.20
N GLU A 16 -2.71 18.01 18.00
CA GLU A 16 -1.29 18.18 17.66
C GLU A 16 -0.97 19.48 16.91
N VAL A 17 -1.98 20.23 16.43
CA VAL A 17 -1.77 21.47 15.67
C VAL A 17 -1.80 22.71 16.57
N ARG A 18 -0.79 23.57 16.47
CA ARG A 18 -0.84 24.93 17.06
C ARG A 18 -1.96 25.72 16.39
N ILE A 19 -3.05 25.95 17.12
CA ILE A 19 -4.18 26.76 16.64
C ILE A 19 -3.74 28.22 16.53
N THR A 20 -3.45 28.67 15.30
CA THR A 20 -3.23 30.08 14.99
C THR A 20 -4.57 30.75 14.65
N GLU A 21 -4.63 32.08 14.72
CA GLU A 21 -5.84 32.82 14.32
C GLU A 21 -6.16 32.62 12.82
N ALA A 22 -5.12 32.51 11.99
CA ALA A 22 -5.26 32.17 10.58
C ALA A 22 -5.90 30.78 10.38
N TYR A 23 -5.50 29.79 11.18
CA TYR A 23 -6.09 28.44 11.10
C TYR A 23 -7.55 28.42 11.56
N LYS A 24 -7.94 29.23 12.55
CA LYS A 24 -9.36 29.38 12.92
C LYS A 24 -10.18 29.97 11.77
N HIS A 25 -9.69 31.03 11.13
CA HIS A 25 -10.35 31.62 9.96
C HIS A 25 -10.43 30.65 8.78
N TYR A 26 -9.44 29.78 8.61
CA TYR A 26 -9.50 28.70 7.62
C TYR A 26 -10.68 27.75 7.91
N LEU A 27 -10.85 27.30 9.15
CA LEU A 27 -11.92 26.36 9.54
C LEU A 27 -13.33 26.96 9.45
N GLU A 28 -13.44 28.30 9.40
CA GLU A 28 -14.72 29.01 9.17
C GLU A 28 -15.16 28.98 7.69
N ARG A 29 -14.27 28.62 6.76
CA ARG A 29 -14.57 28.54 5.33
C ARG A 29 -15.52 27.36 5.04
N PRO A 30 -16.25 27.38 3.91
CA PRO A 30 -17.02 26.22 3.50
C PRO A 30 -16.12 25.00 3.25
N VAL A 31 -16.64 23.81 3.57
CA VAL A 31 -16.06 22.53 3.14
C VAL A 31 -16.18 22.42 1.63
N ILE A 32 -15.15 21.86 0.97
CA ILE A 32 -15.16 21.66 -0.48
C ILE A 32 -16.37 20.81 -0.89
N GLU A 33 -17.05 21.23 -1.96
CA GLU A 33 -18.24 20.55 -2.48
C GLU A 33 -17.95 19.09 -2.85
N GLY A 34 -18.87 18.19 -2.47
CA GLY A 34 -18.76 16.75 -2.70
C GLY A 34 -17.61 16.06 -1.96
N PHE A 35 -17.02 16.67 -0.92
CA PHE A 35 -15.98 16.02 -0.13
C PHE A 35 -16.48 14.71 0.51
N THR A 36 -15.77 13.61 0.24
CA THR A 36 -16.06 12.29 0.79
C THR A 36 -14.80 11.59 1.27
N VAL A 37 -14.98 10.77 2.30
CA VAL A 37 -13.95 9.87 2.84
C VAL A 37 -14.56 8.47 2.86
N THR A 38 -14.01 7.57 2.05
CA THR A 38 -14.47 6.19 1.95
C THR A 38 -13.32 5.25 2.33
N TYR A 39 -13.57 4.37 3.30
CA TYR A 39 -12.70 3.23 3.59
C TYR A 39 -13.47 1.93 3.38
N ALA A 40 -13.10 1.17 2.35
CA ALA A 40 -13.73 -0.10 2.03
C ALA A 40 -12.72 -1.05 1.40
N LYS A 41 -12.82 -2.35 1.69
CA LYS A 41 -11.93 -3.39 1.12
C LYS A 41 -10.44 -3.05 1.27
N ASP A 42 -10.05 -2.52 2.42
CA ASP A 42 -8.68 -2.09 2.73
C ASP A 42 -8.16 -0.96 1.82
N GLU A 43 -9.06 -0.16 1.24
CA GLU A 43 -8.74 0.97 0.37
C GLU A 43 -9.34 2.25 0.95
N LEU A 44 -8.51 3.28 1.06
CA LEU A 44 -8.88 4.63 1.44
C LEU A 44 -8.97 5.50 0.19
N ILE A 45 -10.14 6.09 -0.01
CA ILE A 45 -10.41 7.06 -1.07
C ILE A 45 -10.89 8.34 -0.40
N VAL A 46 -10.22 9.45 -0.69
CA VAL A 46 -10.58 10.79 -0.25
C VAL A 46 -10.63 11.67 -1.47
N GLU A 47 -11.80 12.24 -1.75
CA GLU A 47 -12.04 12.99 -2.98
C GLU A 47 -13.12 14.06 -2.77
N SER A 48 -13.13 15.02 -3.67
CA SER A 48 -14.24 15.95 -3.94
C SER A 48 -14.75 15.72 -5.36
N GLU A 49 -15.75 16.49 -5.80
CA GLU A 49 -16.27 16.36 -7.18
C GLU A 49 -15.21 16.55 -8.27
N SER A 50 -14.13 17.29 -7.97
CA SER A 50 -13.11 17.68 -8.95
C SER A 50 -11.68 17.24 -8.61
N THR A 51 -11.44 16.72 -7.41
CA THR A 51 -10.08 16.43 -6.92
C THR A 51 -10.04 15.11 -6.16
N SER A 52 -9.11 14.22 -6.51
CA SER A 52 -8.74 13.08 -5.68
C SER A 52 -7.56 13.49 -4.80
N PHE A 53 -7.77 13.50 -3.49
CA PHE A 53 -6.74 13.83 -2.50
C PHE A 53 -5.93 12.60 -2.13
N VAL A 54 -6.61 11.47 -1.90
CA VAL A 54 -5.97 10.20 -1.56
C VAL A 54 -6.68 9.07 -2.27
N HIS A 55 -5.89 8.17 -2.86
CA HIS A 55 -6.38 6.90 -3.37
C HIS A 55 -5.34 5.83 -3.08
N ARG A 56 -5.55 5.07 -1.99
CA ARG A 56 -4.50 4.21 -1.45
C ARG A 56 -5.04 2.92 -0.86
N LYS A 57 -4.38 1.81 -1.20
CA LYS A 57 -4.63 0.50 -0.60
C LYS A 57 -3.69 0.23 0.56
N ASN A 58 -4.21 -0.47 1.57
CA ASN A 58 -3.43 -1.00 2.67
C ASN A 58 -2.51 -2.11 2.16
N ASP A 59 -1.28 -2.13 2.67
CA ASP A 59 -0.33 -3.17 2.29
C ASP A 59 -0.67 -4.48 2.99
N GLN A 60 -0.86 -5.52 2.17
CA GLN A 60 -1.08 -6.88 2.65
C GLN A 60 0.26 -7.59 2.88
N ILE A 61 0.29 -8.39 3.94
CA ILE A 61 1.44 -9.24 4.27
C ILE A 61 1.42 -10.43 3.32
N ILE A 62 2.56 -10.68 2.71
CA ILE A 62 2.84 -11.89 1.96
C ILE A 62 3.55 -12.82 2.94
N GLU A 63 2.84 -13.84 3.39
CA GLU A 63 3.41 -14.85 4.27
C GLU A 63 4.56 -15.57 3.58
N MET A 64 5.64 -15.87 4.33
CA MET A 64 6.76 -16.65 3.79
C MET A 64 6.29 -18.01 3.26
N SER A 65 5.28 -18.62 3.90
CA SER A 65 4.69 -19.87 3.42
C SER A 65 4.11 -19.73 2.00
N THR A 66 3.44 -18.62 1.70
CA THR A 66 2.91 -18.33 0.36
C THR A 66 4.03 -18.24 -0.68
N PHE A 67 5.15 -17.59 -0.31
CA PHE A 67 6.33 -17.54 -1.17
C PHE A 67 6.92 -18.94 -1.41
N GLU A 68 7.02 -19.76 -0.36
CA GLU A 68 7.53 -21.13 -0.46
C GLU A 68 6.63 -22.07 -1.26
N GLU A 69 5.31 -21.91 -1.15
CA GLU A 69 4.32 -22.61 -1.97
C GLU A 69 4.51 -22.31 -3.45
N LYS A 70 4.67 -21.03 -3.81
CA LYS A 70 4.96 -20.61 -5.20
C LYS A 70 6.27 -21.19 -5.72
N ILE A 71 7.31 -21.24 -4.88
CA ILE A 71 8.58 -21.91 -5.25
C ILE A 71 8.36 -23.40 -5.50
N SER A 72 7.57 -24.07 -4.68
CA SER A 72 7.25 -25.49 -4.83
C SER A 72 6.45 -25.76 -6.12
N GLU A 73 5.48 -24.92 -6.41
CA GLU A 73 4.69 -24.92 -7.65
C GLU A 73 5.60 -24.78 -8.87
N LEU A 74 6.44 -23.73 -8.89
CA LEU A 74 7.37 -23.46 -9.99
C LEU A 74 8.32 -24.65 -10.23
N ARG A 75 8.89 -25.23 -9.16
CA ARG A 75 9.77 -26.40 -9.26
C ARG A 75 9.04 -27.63 -9.81
N SER A 76 7.79 -27.84 -9.41
CA SER A 76 6.97 -28.94 -9.89
C SER A 76 6.65 -28.81 -11.37
N LEU A 77 6.28 -27.60 -11.81
CA LEU A 77 6.05 -27.29 -13.22
C LEU A 77 7.32 -27.46 -14.05
N ALA A 78 8.44 -26.91 -13.59
CA ALA A 78 9.73 -27.04 -14.27
C ALA A 78 10.14 -28.51 -14.45
N LYS A 79 9.95 -29.35 -13.41
CA LYS A 79 10.20 -30.80 -13.50
C LYS A 79 9.31 -31.47 -14.54
N LYS A 80 8.01 -31.17 -14.56
CA LYS A 80 7.06 -31.72 -15.56
C LYS A 80 7.45 -31.31 -16.98
N LYS A 81 7.88 -30.07 -17.16
CA LYS A 81 8.29 -29.49 -18.45
C LYS A 81 9.73 -29.80 -18.83
N LYS A 82 10.49 -30.51 -17.98
CA LYS A 82 11.93 -30.77 -18.13
C LYS A 82 12.75 -29.48 -18.32
N CYS A 83 12.31 -28.37 -17.73
CA CYS A 83 12.96 -27.08 -17.78
C CYS A 83 13.91 -26.90 -16.58
N LYS A 84 15.11 -26.37 -16.81
CA LYS A 84 16.07 -26.04 -15.74
C LYS A 84 15.85 -24.61 -15.22
N LEU A 85 15.66 -24.46 -13.91
CA LEU A 85 15.59 -23.16 -13.24
C LEU A 85 16.99 -22.68 -12.85
N LYS A 86 17.48 -21.61 -13.48
CA LYS A 86 18.76 -20.97 -13.15
C LYS A 86 18.55 -19.80 -12.19
N GLY A 87 19.45 -19.59 -11.23
CA GLY A 87 19.39 -18.45 -10.30
C GLY A 87 18.47 -18.62 -9.08
N ILE A 88 17.45 -19.48 -9.20
CA ILE A 88 16.37 -19.62 -8.21
C ILE A 88 16.84 -19.85 -6.76
N ASN A 89 17.91 -20.61 -6.54
CA ASN A 89 18.37 -20.91 -5.18
C ASN A 89 18.98 -19.68 -4.48
N ASN A 90 19.69 -18.83 -5.21
CA ASN A 90 20.24 -17.59 -4.65
C ASN A 90 19.10 -16.61 -4.32
N SER A 91 18.15 -16.51 -5.24
CA SER A 91 16.91 -15.77 -5.13
C SER A 91 16.07 -16.17 -3.89
N ILE A 92 15.86 -17.48 -3.65
CA ILE A 92 15.19 -17.98 -2.44
C ILE A 92 15.96 -17.60 -1.18
N LYS A 93 17.29 -17.76 -1.20
CA LYS A 93 18.15 -17.43 -0.06
C LYS A 93 17.99 -15.96 0.32
N GLN A 94 18.10 -15.06 -0.66
CA GLN A 94 17.93 -13.62 -0.45
C GLN A 94 16.53 -13.27 0.08
N ALA A 95 15.46 -13.87 -0.45
CA ALA A 95 14.11 -13.64 0.04
C ALA A 95 13.93 -14.07 1.51
N ARG A 96 14.51 -15.21 1.90
CA ARG A 96 14.47 -15.71 3.29
C ARG A 96 15.29 -14.86 4.25
N GLU A 97 16.50 -14.49 3.85
CA GLU A 97 17.42 -13.71 4.69
C GLU A 97 16.90 -12.31 5.00
N ASN A 98 16.07 -11.74 4.12
CA ASN A 98 15.56 -10.36 4.26
C ASN A 98 14.05 -10.30 4.55
N TYR A 99 13.45 -11.43 4.96
CA TYR A 99 12.01 -11.47 5.22
C TYR A 99 11.61 -10.68 6.46
N SER A 100 12.44 -10.68 7.50
CA SER A 100 12.21 -9.89 8.71
C SER A 100 12.08 -8.41 8.39
N GLU A 101 12.99 -7.88 7.58
CA GLU A 101 13.02 -6.48 7.17
C GLU A 101 11.80 -6.13 6.31
N TYR A 102 11.42 -7.03 5.38
CA TYR A 102 10.17 -6.91 4.64
C TYR A 102 8.95 -6.85 5.58
N PHE A 103 8.88 -7.77 6.53
CA PHE A 103 7.76 -7.89 7.45
C PHE A 103 7.62 -6.63 8.31
N ASP A 104 8.71 -6.15 8.90
CA ASP A 104 8.75 -4.93 9.70
C ASP A 104 8.32 -3.70 8.87
N GLU A 105 8.77 -3.60 7.62
CA GLU A 105 8.33 -2.53 6.72
C GLU A 105 6.83 -2.61 6.42
N VAL A 106 6.26 -3.81 6.19
CA VAL A 106 4.81 -3.94 5.98
C VAL A 106 4.02 -3.59 7.24
N ILE A 107 4.46 -4.01 8.43
CA ILE A 107 3.80 -3.63 9.69
C ILE A 107 3.81 -2.12 9.87
N ASN A 108 4.97 -1.47 9.69
CA ASN A 108 5.07 -0.01 9.77
C ASN A 108 4.20 0.68 8.71
N SER A 109 4.11 0.16 7.49
CA SER A 109 3.21 0.70 6.47
C SER A 109 1.75 0.62 6.89
N ARG A 110 1.32 -0.53 7.43
CA ARG A 110 -0.06 -0.75 7.93
C ARG A 110 -0.39 0.18 9.09
N GLU A 111 0.54 0.39 10.02
CA GLU A 111 0.36 1.33 11.13
C GLU A 111 0.21 2.78 10.64
N LEU A 112 1.05 3.21 9.70
CA LEU A 112 0.95 4.53 9.10
C LEU A 112 -0.34 4.70 8.29
N PHE A 113 -0.77 3.66 7.58
CA PHE A 113 -2.03 3.66 6.84
C PHE A 113 -3.23 3.75 7.79
N ALA A 114 -3.22 3.02 8.92
CA ALA A 114 -4.27 3.13 9.93
C ALA A 114 -4.36 4.54 10.54
N LYS A 115 -3.21 5.18 10.80
CA LYS A 115 -3.15 6.59 11.24
C LYS A 115 -3.69 7.54 10.18
N LEU A 116 -3.38 7.30 8.91
CA LEU A 116 -3.90 8.09 7.80
C LEU A 116 -5.43 7.98 7.71
N VAL A 117 -5.97 6.76 7.75
CA VAL A 117 -7.42 6.50 7.76
C VAL A 117 -8.10 7.23 8.93
N ASP A 118 -7.58 7.06 10.14
CA ASP A 118 -8.11 7.72 11.34
C ASP A 118 -8.06 9.25 11.23
N GLY A 119 -6.97 9.80 10.69
CA GLY A 119 -6.81 11.23 10.43
C GLY A 119 -7.89 11.77 9.49
N TRP A 120 -8.10 11.10 8.35
CA TRP A 120 -9.11 11.52 7.37
C TRP A 120 -10.54 11.38 7.88
N TYR A 121 -10.85 10.39 8.71
CA TYR A 121 -12.20 10.27 9.30
C TYR A 121 -12.55 11.37 10.29
N LYS A 122 -11.54 12.03 10.87
CA LYS A 122 -11.72 13.13 11.82
C LYS A 122 -11.62 14.50 11.15
N TYR A 123 -11.43 14.53 9.84
CA TYR A 123 -11.03 15.72 9.11
C TYR A 123 -11.91 16.02 7.91
N GLN A 124 -12.06 17.31 7.60
CA GLN A 124 -12.74 17.80 6.41
C GLN A 124 -11.88 18.88 5.78
N ILE A 125 -11.82 18.90 4.44
CA ILE A 125 -11.08 19.94 3.72
C ILE A 125 -12.01 21.11 3.41
N HIS A 126 -11.55 22.31 3.77
CA HIS A 126 -12.20 23.58 3.45
C HIS A 126 -11.55 24.27 2.24
N ASP A 127 -12.28 25.21 1.64
CA ASP A 127 -11.79 26.03 0.54
C ASP A 127 -10.47 26.76 0.88
N GLY A 128 -9.54 26.76 -0.08
CA GLY A 128 -8.18 27.25 0.15
C GLY A 128 -7.33 26.29 0.99
N TYR A 129 -7.52 24.97 0.80
CA TYR A 129 -6.81 23.89 1.49
C TYR A 129 -5.28 23.98 1.45
N SER A 130 -4.69 24.77 0.56
CA SER A 130 -3.25 25.08 0.58
C SER A 130 -2.81 25.74 1.90
N GLU A 131 -3.71 26.42 2.61
CA GLU A 131 -3.45 27.07 3.91
C GLU A 131 -3.74 26.15 5.11
N ASP A 132 -4.17 24.92 4.84
CA ASP A 132 -4.57 23.98 5.86
C ASP A 132 -3.37 23.41 6.63
N VAL A 133 -3.21 23.86 7.86
CA VAL A 133 -2.09 23.46 8.71
C VAL A 133 -2.16 21.97 9.07
N TYR A 134 -3.34 21.42 9.34
CA TYR A 134 -3.47 20.02 9.72
C TYR A 134 -3.18 19.09 8.54
N TYR A 135 -3.77 19.37 7.38
CA TYR A 135 -3.49 18.61 6.17
C TYR A 135 -1.99 18.62 5.85
N ASN A 136 -1.39 19.82 5.74
CA ASN A 136 0.01 19.97 5.33
C ASN A 136 1.00 19.36 6.36
N GLN A 137 0.72 19.48 7.67
CA GLN A 137 1.67 19.03 8.69
C GLN A 137 1.47 17.58 9.12
N HIS A 138 0.29 17.00 8.91
CA HIS A 138 -0.04 15.66 9.43
C HIS A 138 -0.47 14.71 8.31
N LEU A 139 -1.55 15.00 7.58
CA LEU A 139 -2.08 14.08 6.57
C LEU A 139 -1.13 13.91 5.38
N GLU A 140 -0.66 15.00 4.80
CA GLU A 140 0.29 15.00 3.67
C GLU A 140 1.62 14.35 4.08
N VAL A 141 2.09 14.58 5.31
CA VAL A 141 3.31 13.95 5.84
C VAL A 141 3.16 12.44 5.97
N LEU A 142 2.02 11.95 6.47
CA LEU A 142 1.74 10.51 6.55
C LEU A 142 1.67 9.88 5.16
N GLU A 143 0.98 10.54 4.22
CA GLU A 143 0.90 10.08 2.83
C GLU A 143 2.28 10.01 2.16
N PHE A 144 3.09 11.06 2.32
CA PHE A 144 4.44 11.10 1.77
C PHE A 144 5.36 10.02 2.37
N ARG A 145 5.26 9.77 3.68
CA ARG A 145 6.00 8.67 4.34
C ARG A 145 5.59 7.34 3.76
N LEU A 146 4.30 7.10 3.61
CA LEU A 146 3.76 5.90 3.01
C LEU A 146 4.22 5.72 1.55
N GLN A 147 4.24 6.79 0.75
CA GLN A 147 4.73 6.76 -0.64
C GLN A 147 6.20 6.35 -0.72
N LYS A 148 7.05 6.85 0.17
CA LYS A 148 8.46 6.45 0.25
C LYS A 148 8.67 4.97 0.52
N MET A 149 7.73 4.33 1.24
CA MET A 149 7.79 2.88 1.48
C MET A 149 7.53 2.06 0.22
N HIS A 150 6.99 2.68 -0.84
CA HIS A 150 6.81 2.05 -2.15
C HIS A 150 7.94 2.39 -3.13
N TYR A 151 9.08 2.89 -2.66
CA TYR A 151 10.27 3.06 -3.49
C TYR A 151 10.96 1.71 -3.72
N MET A 152 11.57 1.53 -4.90
CA MET A 152 12.17 0.26 -5.36
C MET A 152 13.32 -0.26 -4.48
N ASN A 153 13.90 0.60 -3.63
CA ASN A 153 14.99 0.23 -2.73
C ASN A 153 14.51 -0.34 -1.38
N THR A 154 13.21 -0.30 -1.10
CA THR A 154 12.61 -0.86 0.13
C THR A 154 12.45 -2.38 0.02
N TRP A 155 12.47 -3.07 1.15
CA TRP A 155 12.20 -4.51 1.17
C TRP A 155 10.74 -4.82 0.87
N LEU A 156 9.81 -3.95 1.23
CA LEU A 156 8.39 -4.01 0.86
C LEU A 156 8.24 -4.15 -0.67
N MET A 157 8.85 -3.25 -1.45
CA MET A 157 8.75 -3.31 -2.91
C MET A 157 9.55 -4.44 -3.53
N ARG A 158 10.75 -4.72 -3.01
CA ARG A 158 11.57 -5.83 -3.51
C ARG A 158 10.86 -7.16 -3.35
N TYR A 159 10.29 -7.43 -2.18
CA TYR A 159 9.58 -8.68 -1.92
C TYR A 159 8.34 -8.85 -2.80
N ARG A 160 7.60 -7.75 -3.07
CA ARG A 160 6.54 -7.75 -4.09
C ARG A 160 7.07 -8.08 -5.48
N GLY A 161 8.22 -7.52 -5.85
CA GLY A 161 8.93 -7.88 -7.07
C GLY A 161 9.25 -9.37 -7.14
N PHE A 162 9.72 -9.96 -6.03
CA PHE A 162 10.05 -11.39 -5.96
C PHE A 162 8.82 -12.25 -6.26
N MET A 163 7.68 -11.91 -5.64
CA MET A 163 6.39 -12.58 -5.87
C MET A 163 5.90 -12.42 -7.31
N TRP A 164 5.96 -11.21 -7.86
CA TRP A 164 5.56 -10.97 -9.24
C TRP A 164 6.40 -11.79 -10.23
N THR A 165 7.72 -11.84 -10.04
CA THR A 165 8.60 -12.67 -10.87
C THR A 165 8.28 -14.16 -10.75
N LEU A 166 7.90 -14.65 -9.57
CA LEU A 166 7.46 -16.03 -9.40
C LEU A 166 6.15 -16.31 -10.14
N ASP A 167 5.16 -15.43 -10.00
CA ASP A 167 3.87 -15.59 -10.67
C ASP A 167 4.03 -15.58 -12.21
N GLU A 168 4.85 -14.69 -12.75
CA GLU A 168 5.13 -14.66 -14.19
C GLU A 168 5.89 -15.91 -14.65
N ALA A 169 6.88 -16.39 -13.90
CA ALA A 169 7.59 -17.63 -14.23
C ALA A 169 6.67 -18.87 -14.18
N ILE A 170 5.76 -18.93 -13.20
CA ILE A 170 4.76 -20.02 -13.08
C ILE A 170 3.81 -19.97 -14.27
N LYS A 171 3.29 -18.79 -14.61
CA LYS A 171 2.40 -18.57 -15.74
C LYS A 171 3.07 -18.98 -17.06
N GLU A 172 4.31 -18.56 -17.27
CA GLU A 172 5.10 -18.89 -18.46
C GLU A 172 5.36 -20.40 -18.59
N LEU A 173 5.65 -21.12 -17.50
CA LEU A 173 5.80 -22.59 -17.56
C LEU A 173 4.47 -23.35 -17.66
N SER A 174 3.39 -22.77 -17.15
CA SER A 174 2.04 -23.35 -17.21
C SER A 174 1.48 -23.27 -18.62
N ASP A 175 1.88 -22.27 -19.40
CA ASP A 175 1.54 -22.17 -20.81
C ASP A 175 2.17 -23.33 -21.61
N ASP A 176 1.34 -24.13 -22.27
CA ASP A 176 1.77 -25.26 -23.09
C ASP A 176 2.31 -24.84 -24.47
N THR A 177 2.11 -23.58 -24.86
CA THR A 177 2.60 -23.06 -26.15
C THR A 177 4.10 -22.79 -26.16
N HIS A 178 4.72 -22.65 -24.99
CA HIS A 178 6.14 -22.36 -24.85
C HIS A 178 6.92 -23.60 -24.38
N HIS A 179 8.07 -23.87 -25.01
CA HIS A 179 8.93 -25.00 -24.68
C HIS A 179 10.31 -24.50 -24.27
N TYR A 180 10.51 -24.34 -22.97
CA TYR A 180 11.78 -23.92 -22.39
C TYR A 180 12.63 -25.12 -21.97
N THR A 181 13.89 -25.12 -22.39
CA THR A 181 14.91 -26.02 -21.82
C THR A 181 15.56 -25.42 -20.58
N MET A 182 15.56 -24.09 -20.46
CA MET A 182 16.09 -23.35 -19.32
C MET A 182 15.33 -22.04 -19.13
N MET A 183 15.04 -21.70 -17.88
CA MET A 183 14.43 -20.45 -17.44
C MET A 183 15.31 -19.81 -16.37
N SER A 184 15.63 -18.53 -16.54
CA SER A 184 16.38 -17.75 -15.54
C SER A 184 15.41 -17.06 -14.62
N VAL A 185 15.49 -17.35 -13.32
CA VAL A 185 14.67 -16.72 -12.30
C VAL A 185 15.61 -16.00 -11.35
N HIS A 186 15.62 -14.69 -11.47
CA HIS A 186 16.44 -13.77 -10.70
C HIS A 186 15.53 -12.72 -10.09
N PHE A 187 15.82 -12.35 -8.85
CA PHE A 187 15.12 -11.29 -8.14
C PHE A 187 16.08 -10.17 -7.76
#